data_AF-A0A3N0HZR8-F1
#
_entry.id   AF-A0A3N0HZR8-F1
#
_cell.length_a   1.000
_cell.length_b   1.000
_cell.length_c   1.000
_cell.angle_alpha   90.00
_cell.angle_beta   90.00
_cell.angle_gamma   90.00
#
_symmetry.space_group_name_H-M   'P 1'
#
loop_
_entity.id
_entity.type
_entity.pdbx_description
1 polymer ?
#
loop_
_entity_poly.entity_id
_entity_poly.type
_entity_poly.pdbx_seq_one_letter_code
_entity_poly.pdbx_strand_id
1 'polypeptide(L)'
;MVGACLSSIDSMKERMIPSSCPYCGHTFEIKRDTFVIAGMNPQIDQRLEEGTYFTHQCSHCHKLYYLEQPFLYRDPKKKYILVLSQQKHIENLPPDEVVIHCQNALQFLFCFRVLSRNLNVRLVLQKKQQLEQYTHKKAIFDTYDDQSHCLWFIVDDQPMAIRLKNTEIYDIVKKC
;
A
#
# COMPACT_ATOMS: atom_id res chain seq x y z
N MET A 1 18.65 -36.13 -12.98
CA MET A 1 19.31 -34.89 -12.53
C MET A 1 18.25 -34.02 -11.86
N VAL A 2 18.05 -34.27 -10.57
CA VAL A 2 17.01 -33.63 -9.75
C VAL A 2 17.78 -32.99 -8.60
N GLY A 3 17.90 -31.66 -8.58
CA GLY A 3 18.65 -30.98 -7.53
C GLY A 3 19.35 -29.72 -7.99
N ALA A 4 18.58 -28.66 -8.26
CA ALA A 4 19.11 -27.28 -8.32
C ALA A 4 18.04 -26.18 -8.15
N CYS A 5 16.80 -26.49 -7.75
CA CYS A 5 15.71 -25.49 -7.72
C CYS A 5 15.19 -25.13 -6.32
N LEU A 6 15.86 -25.55 -5.24
CA LEU A 6 15.40 -25.29 -3.86
C LEU A 6 16.30 -24.34 -3.04
N SER A 7 17.36 -23.77 -3.63
CA SER A 7 18.37 -23.01 -2.88
C SER A 7 18.22 -21.48 -2.90
N SER A 8 17.15 -20.92 -3.45
CA SER A 8 16.94 -19.44 -3.46
C SER A 8 15.64 -18.98 -2.79
N ILE A 9 14.93 -19.85 -2.06
CA ILE A 9 13.82 -19.48 -1.16
C ILE A 9 14.27 -19.55 0.32
N ASP A 10 15.56 -19.82 0.58
CA ASP A 10 16.09 -19.88 1.94
C ASP A 10 16.46 -18.47 2.44
N SER A 11 15.45 -17.65 2.76
CA SER A 11 15.48 -16.61 3.81
C SER A 11 14.11 -15.92 3.99
N MET A 12 13.02 -16.67 4.12
CA MET A 12 11.74 -16.18 4.68
C MET A 12 11.27 -17.11 5.80
N LYS A 13 12.17 -17.38 6.77
CA LYS A 13 11.83 -18.12 7.99
C LYS A 13 11.06 -17.21 8.94
N GLU A 14 9.97 -17.72 9.51
CA GLU A 14 9.26 -17.04 10.61
C GLU A 14 10.28 -16.70 11.71
N ARG A 15 10.54 -15.42 11.88
CA ARG A 15 11.42 -14.91 12.94
C ARG A 15 10.71 -13.72 13.55
N MET A 16 10.63 -13.70 14.88
CA MET A 16 10.21 -12.50 15.58
C MET A 16 11.36 -11.49 15.51
N ILE A 17 11.10 -10.27 15.04
CA ILE A 17 12.07 -9.18 15.07
C ILE A 17 11.78 -8.33 16.31
N PRO A 18 12.76 -8.11 17.19
CA PRO A 18 12.62 -7.13 18.26
C PRO A 18 12.49 -5.74 17.64
N SER A 19 11.48 -5.00 18.08
CA SER A 19 11.25 -3.60 17.70
C SER A 19 10.99 -2.76 18.94
N SER A 20 11.14 -1.44 18.81
CA SER A 20 10.98 -0.51 19.90
C SER A 20 10.08 0.66 19.51
N CYS A 21 9.29 1.13 20.48
CA CYS A 21 8.49 2.33 20.30
C CYS A 21 9.39 3.55 20.10
N PRO A 22 9.23 4.34 19.02
CA PRO A 22 10.08 5.50 18.74
C PRO A 22 9.90 6.65 19.74
N TYR A 23 8.90 6.57 20.62
CA TYR A 23 8.60 7.63 21.60
C TYR A 23 8.99 7.31 23.04
N CYS A 24 8.98 6.04 23.45
CA CYS A 24 9.26 5.65 24.84
C CYS A 24 10.26 4.49 24.98
N GLY A 25 10.73 3.91 23.88
CA GLY A 25 11.69 2.82 23.88
C GLY A 25 11.13 1.45 24.29
N HIS A 26 9.85 1.34 24.67
CA HIS A 26 9.23 0.05 25.00
C HIS A 26 9.41 -0.96 23.86
N THR A 27 9.93 -2.14 24.19
CA THR A 27 10.25 -3.19 23.22
C THR A 27 9.13 -4.18 23.08
N PHE A 28 8.97 -4.71 21.88
CA PHE A 28 7.99 -5.73 21.52
C PHE A 28 8.50 -6.55 20.34
N GLU A 29 7.85 -7.66 20.06
CA GLU A 29 8.21 -8.55 18.97
C GLU A 29 7.22 -8.45 17.82
N ILE A 30 7.72 -8.46 16.58
CA ILE A 30 6.89 -8.44 15.37
C ILE A 30 7.24 -9.66 14.53
N LYS A 31 6.22 -10.31 13.97
CA LYS A 31 6.42 -11.36 12.98
C LYS A 31 7.04 -10.77 11.71
N ARG A 32 8.25 -11.22 11.37
CA ARG A 32 8.99 -10.80 10.17
C ARG A 32 8.28 -11.23 8.88
N ASP A 33 8.49 -10.45 7.82
CA ASP A 33 8.22 -10.76 6.40
C ASP A 33 6.82 -11.33 6.16
N THR A 34 5.82 -10.45 6.03
CA THR A 34 4.46 -10.88 5.71
C THR A 34 4.23 -10.81 4.19
N PHE A 35 4.05 -11.98 3.58
CA PHE A 35 3.55 -12.14 2.21
C PHE A 35 2.06 -12.45 2.27
N VAL A 36 1.24 -11.62 1.62
CA VAL A 36 -0.21 -11.73 1.60
C VAL A 36 -0.69 -11.82 0.16
N ILE A 37 -1.54 -12.80 -0.09
CA ILE A 37 -2.32 -12.88 -1.32
C ILE A 37 -3.75 -12.40 -1.01
N ALA A 38 -4.26 -11.49 -1.82
CA ALA A 38 -5.62 -10.95 -1.74
C ALA A 38 -6.65 -12.07 -1.53
N GLY A 39 -7.52 -11.93 -0.53
CA GLY A 39 -8.57 -12.88 -0.20
C GLY A 39 -8.15 -14.09 0.64
N MET A 40 -6.84 -14.33 0.86
CA MET A 40 -6.40 -15.40 1.78
C MET A 40 -6.58 -15.02 3.26
N ASN A 41 -6.53 -13.72 3.58
CA ASN A 41 -6.78 -13.22 4.93
C ASN A 41 -7.65 -11.95 4.89
N PRO A 42 -8.98 -12.09 5.01
CA PRO A 42 -9.90 -10.95 4.94
C PRO A 42 -9.65 -9.86 5.99
N GLN A 43 -9.09 -10.22 7.16
CA GLN A 43 -8.76 -9.24 8.19
C GLN A 43 -7.61 -8.32 7.76
N ILE A 44 -6.63 -8.84 7.02
CA ILE A 44 -5.55 -8.01 6.46
C ILE A 44 -6.11 -7.10 5.38
N ASP A 45 -6.92 -7.65 4.47
CA ASP A 45 -7.54 -6.88 3.38
C ASP A 45 -8.38 -5.71 3.94
N GLN A 46 -9.18 -5.99 4.97
CA GLN A 46 -9.97 -4.97 5.67
C GLN A 46 -9.09 -3.88 6.31
N ARG A 47 -8.03 -4.27 7.03
CA ARG A 47 -7.12 -3.31 7.66
C ARG A 47 -6.33 -2.49 6.64
N LEU A 48 -6.05 -3.02 5.45
CA LEU A 48 -5.45 -2.26 4.35
C LEU A 48 -6.42 -1.24 3.77
N GLU A 49 -7.70 -1.61 3.60
CA GLU A 49 -8.74 -0.71 3.13
C GLU A 49 -8.96 0.46 4.12
N GLU A 50 -9.12 0.13 5.40
CA GLU A 50 -9.26 1.10 6.50
C GLU A 50 -7.99 1.95 6.73
N GLY A 51 -6.84 1.52 6.19
CA GLY A 51 -5.55 2.21 6.38
C GLY A 51 -4.90 1.98 7.74
N THR A 52 -5.35 0.97 8.49
CA THR A 52 -4.90 0.66 9.87
C THR A 52 -3.88 -0.47 9.94
N TYR A 53 -3.56 -1.12 8.82
CA TYR A 53 -2.64 -2.28 8.79
C TYR A 53 -1.25 -1.96 9.36
N PHE A 54 -0.67 -0.84 8.92
CA PHE A 54 0.65 -0.41 9.36
C PHE A 54 0.63 0.40 10.67
N THR A 55 -0.55 0.67 11.24
CA THR A 55 -0.69 1.46 12.45
C THR A 55 -0.43 0.59 13.68
N HIS A 56 0.45 1.05 14.55
CA HIS A 56 0.71 0.43 15.84
C HIS A 56 0.47 1.44 16.96
N GLN A 57 -0.27 1.01 18.00
CA GLN A 57 -0.41 1.75 19.24
C GLN A 57 0.51 1.14 20.30
N CYS A 58 1.43 1.94 20.85
CA CYS A 58 2.30 1.46 21.92
C CYS A 58 1.46 1.05 23.15
N SER A 59 1.66 -0.15 23.66
CA SER A 59 1.01 -0.64 24.90
C SER A 59 1.43 0.14 26.15
N HIS A 60 2.59 0.79 26.12
CA HIS A 60 3.13 1.52 27.28
C HIS A 60 2.79 3.02 27.28
N CYS A 61 3.04 3.73 26.17
CA CYS A 61 2.79 5.18 26.10
C CYS A 61 1.56 5.58 25.27
N HIS A 62 0.84 4.61 24.69
CA HIS A 62 -0.39 4.79 23.90
C HIS A 62 -0.27 5.66 22.64
N LYS A 63 0.93 6.12 22.29
CA LYS A 63 1.17 6.85 21.04
C LYS A 63 1.03 5.93 19.83
N LEU A 64 0.40 6.46 18.78
CA LEU A 64 0.25 5.83 17.48
C LEU A 64 1.44 6.17 16.58
N TYR A 65 1.91 5.19 15.82
CA TYR A 65 2.92 5.37 14.78
C TYR A 65 2.79 4.31 13.69
N TYR A 66 3.41 4.57 12.53
CA TYR A 66 3.52 3.59 11.46
C TYR A 66 4.66 2.62 11.73
N LEU A 67 4.37 1.35 11.50
CA LEU A 67 5.30 0.24 11.65
C LEU A 67 5.61 -0.33 10.26
N GLU A 68 6.69 0.16 9.66
CA GLU A 68 7.07 -0.09 8.26
C GLU A 68 8.00 -1.30 8.13
N GLN A 69 7.50 -2.47 8.52
CA GLN A 69 8.21 -3.72 8.33
C GLN A 69 8.10 -4.19 6.87
N PRO A 70 9.04 -5.02 6.38
CA PRO A 70 8.93 -5.62 5.07
C PRO A 70 7.57 -6.31 4.86
N PHE A 71 6.87 -5.90 3.82
CA PHE A 71 5.51 -6.35 3.50
C PHE A 71 5.33 -6.49 2.00
N LEU A 72 4.73 -7.61 1.58
CA LEU A 72 4.39 -7.87 0.19
C LEU A 72 2.92 -8.25 0.11
N TYR A 73 2.16 -7.50 -0.68
CA TYR A 73 0.77 -7.80 -1.00
C TYR A 73 0.64 -8.08 -2.50
N ARG A 74 0.00 -9.19 -2.85
CA ARG A 74 -0.24 -9.60 -4.24
C ARG A 74 -1.72 -9.81 -4.48
N ASP A 75 -2.27 -9.21 -5.53
CA ASP A 75 -3.60 -9.53 -6.06
C ASP A 75 -3.45 -10.17 -7.46
N PRO A 76 -3.46 -11.51 -7.57
CA PRO A 76 -3.32 -12.21 -8.84
C PRO A 76 -4.49 -11.92 -9.81
N LYS A 77 -5.69 -11.62 -9.29
CA LYS A 77 -6.86 -11.34 -10.12
C LYS A 77 -6.75 -9.96 -10.77
N LYS A 78 -6.26 -8.97 -10.02
CA LYS A 78 -6.03 -7.61 -10.53
C LYS A 78 -4.65 -7.41 -11.14
N LYS A 79 -3.76 -8.42 -11.04
CA LYS A 79 -2.41 -8.47 -11.61
C LYS A 79 -1.48 -7.38 -11.08
N TYR A 80 -1.39 -7.23 -9.76
CA TYR A 80 -0.43 -6.32 -9.16
C TYR A 80 0.21 -6.86 -7.89
N ILE A 81 1.40 -6.34 -7.61
CA ILE A 81 2.22 -6.61 -6.43
C ILE A 81 2.63 -5.28 -5.83
N LEU A 82 2.37 -5.09 -4.54
CA LEU A 82 2.87 -3.98 -3.74
C LEU A 82 3.94 -4.49 -2.80
N VAL A 83 5.07 -3.77 -2.79
CA VAL A 83 6.25 -4.10 -1.99
C VAL A 83 6.57 -2.92 -1.09
N LEU A 84 6.52 -3.10 0.22
CA LEU A 84 7.13 -2.20 1.19
C LEU A 84 8.37 -2.91 1.73
N SER A 85 9.57 -2.53 1.29
CA SER A 85 10.81 -3.14 1.77
C SER A 85 12.00 -2.22 1.50
N GLN A 86 13.01 -2.29 2.36
CA GLN A 86 14.31 -1.65 2.10
C GLN A 86 15.13 -2.44 1.07
N GLN A 87 14.78 -3.70 0.80
CA GLN A 87 15.40 -4.50 -0.26
C GLN A 87 14.91 -4.01 -1.62
N LYS A 88 15.86 -3.59 -2.47
CA LYS A 88 15.56 -3.06 -3.80
C LYS A 88 15.24 -4.14 -4.84
N HIS A 89 15.59 -5.38 -4.57
CA HIS A 89 15.42 -6.49 -5.52
C HIS A 89 14.66 -7.63 -4.87
N ILE A 90 13.56 -8.04 -5.49
CA ILE A 90 12.83 -9.26 -5.16
C ILE A 90 12.90 -10.14 -6.41
N GLU A 91 13.52 -11.30 -6.27
CA GLU A 91 13.66 -12.26 -7.36
C GLU A 91 12.33 -12.96 -7.67
N ASN A 92 12.17 -13.44 -8.90
CA ASN A 92 11.08 -14.33 -9.32
C ASN A 92 9.66 -13.74 -9.20
N LEU A 93 9.50 -12.43 -9.35
CA LEU A 93 8.17 -11.84 -9.50
C LEU A 93 7.57 -12.15 -10.89
N PRO A 94 6.25 -12.40 -11.00
CA PRO A 94 5.58 -12.62 -12.28
C PRO A 94 5.78 -11.45 -13.25
N PRO A 95 6.21 -11.68 -14.50
CA PRO A 95 6.51 -10.61 -15.45
C PRO A 95 5.26 -9.92 -16.00
N ASP A 96 4.07 -10.51 -15.84
CA ASP A 96 2.80 -9.98 -16.33
C ASP A 96 1.99 -9.24 -15.26
N GLU A 97 2.57 -9.04 -14.06
CA GLU A 97 1.96 -8.29 -12.97
C GLU A 97 2.67 -6.94 -12.77
N VAL A 98 1.88 -5.91 -12.49
CA VAL A 98 2.41 -4.58 -12.15
C VAL A 98 3.05 -4.64 -10.77
N VAL A 99 4.34 -4.38 -10.68
CA VAL A 99 5.08 -4.33 -9.40
C VAL A 99 5.34 -2.88 -9.01
N ILE A 100 4.89 -2.47 -7.82
CA ILE A 100 5.18 -1.15 -7.25
C ILE A 100 5.96 -1.30 -5.95
N HIS A 101 7.17 -0.72 -5.94
CA HIS A 101 7.98 -0.57 -4.74
C HIS A 101 7.60 0.74 -4.02
N CYS A 102 7.05 0.60 -2.82
CA CYS A 102 6.64 1.68 -1.95
C CYS A 102 7.75 1.99 -0.93
N GLN A 103 7.99 3.27 -0.70
CA GLN A 103 9.03 3.80 0.19
C GLN A 103 8.59 3.84 1.66
N ASN A 104 7.28 3.93 1.91
CA ASN A 104 6.68 4.06 3.24
C ASN A 104 5.23 3.52 3.23
N ALA A 105 4.65 3.37 4.43
CA ALA A 105 3.30 2.86 4.62
C ALA A 105 2.24 3.72 3.91
N LEU A 106 2.40 5.05 3.90
CA LEU A 106 1.44 5.96 3.26
C LEU A 106 1.39 5.77 1.74
N GLN A 107 2.56 5.62 1.10
CA GLN A 107 2.63 5.32 -0.33
C GLN A 107 2.02 3.95 -0.63
N PHE A 108 2.27 2.96 0.23
CA PHE A 108 1.69 1.63 0.08
C PHE A 108 0.16 1.68 0.12
N LEU A 109 -0.42 2.29 1.16
CA LEU A 109 -1.86 2.41 1.32
C LEU A 109 -2.51 3.18 0.16
N PHE A 110 -1.84 4.24 -0.31
CA PHE A 110 -2.27 4.96 -1.51
C PHE A 110 -2.33 4.04 -2.73
N CYS A 111 -1.25 3.33 -3.05
CA CYS A 111 -1.20 2.42 -4.19
C CYS A 111 -2.22 1.28 -4.05
N PHE A 112 -2.40 0.74 -2.84
CA PHE A 112 -3.40 -0.28 -2.54
C PHE A 112 -4.82 0.20 -2.86
N ARG A 113 -5.24 1.36 -2.37
CA ARG A 113 -6.59 1.89 -2.60
C ARG A 113 -6.86 2.15 -4.09
N VAL A 114 -5.85 2.63 -4.81
CA VAL A 114 -5.98 2.90 -6.24
C VAL A 114 -6.05 1.60 -7.06
N LEU A 115 -5.11 0.67 -6.87
CA LEU A 115 -5.06 -0.58 -7.63
C LEU A 115 -6.20 -1.54 -7.28
N SER A 116 -6.63 -1.59 -6.02
CA SER A 116 -7.79 -2.38 -5.59
C SER A 116 -9.08 -1.94 -6.31
N ARG A 117 -9.15 -0.70 -6.78
CA ARG A 117 -10.27 -0.16 -7.59
C ARG A 117 -10.00 -0.24 -9.10
N ASN A 118 -8.95 -0.94 -9.53
CA ASN A 118 -8.49 -1.00 -10.93
C ASN A 118 -8.23 0.38 -11.56
N LEU A 119 -7.74 1.34 -10.77
CA LEU A 119 -7.49 2.69 -11.24
C LEU A 119 -6.01 2.90 -11.63
N ASN A 120 -5.77 3.91 -12.46
CA ASN A 120 -4.45 4.33 -12.90
C ASN A 120 -3.70 5.12 -11.81
N VAL A 121 -2.67 4.50 -11.22
CA VAL A 121 -1.85 5.08 -10.14
C VAL A 121 -1.21 6.41 -10.52
N ARG A 122 -0.71 6.53 -11.75
CA ARG A 122 -0.04 7.75 -12.21
C ARG A 122 -1.02 8.92 -12.27
N LEU A 123 -2.21 8.69 -12.83
CA LEU A 123 -3.24 9.72 -12.94
C LEU A 123 -3.76 10.15 -11.57
N VAL A 124 -4.10 9.21 -10.68
CA VAL A 124 -4.56 9.57 -9.33
C VAL A 124 -3.48 10.32 -8.55
N LEU A 125 -2.21 9.91 -8.67
CA LEU A 125 -1.09 10.59 -8.02
C LEU A 125 -0.93 12.03 -8.52
N GLN A 126 -1.03 12.24 -9.84
CA GLN A 126 -0.99 13.57 -10.43
C GLN A 126 -2.12 14.46 -9.89
N LYS A 127 -3.34 13.95 -9.81
CA LYS A 127 -4.51 14.68 -9.30
C LYS A 127 -4.38 14.98 -7.81
N LYS A 128 -3.89 14.02 -7.03
CA LYS A 128 -3.54 14.21 -5.62
C LYS A 128 -2.54 15.35 -5.46
N GLN A 129 -1.44 15.34 -6.21
CA GLN A 129 -0.40 16.37 -6.13
C GLN A 129 -0.92 17.76 -6.50
N GLN A 130 -1.78 17.86 -7.51
CA GLN A 130 -2.44 19.13 -7.88
C GLN A 130 -3.30 19.68 -6.73
N LEU A 131 -4.07 18.82 -6.06
CA LEU A 131 -4.88 19.22 -4.91
C LEU A 131 -4.02 19.64 -3.71
N GLU A 132 -2.93 18.92 -3.43
CA GLU A 132 -2.01 19.27 -2.34
C GLU A 132 -1.31 20.61 -2.61
N GLN A 133 -0.98 20.91 -3.87
CA GLN A 133 -0.43 22.21 -4.26
C GLN A 133 -1.44 23.34 -4.08
N TYR A 134 -2.70 23.12 -4.43
CA TYR A 134 -3.77 24.10 -4.30
C TYR A 134 -4.15 24.37 -2.83
N THR A 135 -4.21 23.32 -2.01
CA THR A 135 -4.65 23.40 -0.61
C THR A 135 -3.51 23.69 0.37
N HIS A 136 -2.25 23.52 -0.06
CA HIS A 136 -1.06 23.49 0.80
C HIS A 136 -1.13 22.46 1.92
N LYS A 137 -1.95 21.41 1.76
CA LYS A 137 -2.22 20.37 2.76
C LYS A 137 -2.02 19.00 2.16
N LYS A 138 -1.88 17.98 3.02
CA LYS A 138 -1.80 16.59 2.57
C LYS A 138 -3.19 16.07 2.24
N ALA A 139 -3.28 15.32 1.15
CA ALA A 139 -4.51 14.70 0.68
C ALA A 139 -4.39 13.17 0.79
N ILE A 140 -5.43 12.52 1.29
CA ILE A 140 -5.56 11.07 1.33
C ILE A 140 -6.59 10.66 0.28
N PHE A 141 -6.23 9.76 -0.63
CA PHE A 141 -7.19 9.24 -1.61
C PHE A 141 -8.23 8.36 -0.90
N ASP A 142 -9.49 8.62 -1.19
CA ASP A 142 -10.64 7.89 -0.64
C ASP A 142 -11.24 6.96 -1.70
N THR A 143 -11.86 7.51 -2.74
CA THR A 143 -12.49 6.70 -3.79
C THR A 143 -12.59 7.41 -5.15
N TYR A 144 -12.98 6.66 -6.17
CA TYR A 144 -13.43 7.17 -7.46
C TYR A 144 -14.94 6.93 -7.58
N ASP A 145 -15.68 7.99 -7.88
CA ASP A 145 -17.11 7.94 -8.20
C ASP A 145 -17.25 7.93 -9.73
N ASP A 146 -17.71 6.80 -10.26
CA ASP A 146 -17.88 6.55 -11.69
C ASP A 146 -19.08 7.30 -12.29
N GLN A 147 -20.10 7.63 -11.50
CA GLN A 147 -21.28 8.34 -11.96
C GLN A 147 -20.99 9.83 -12.18
N SER A 148 -20.28 10.45 -11.23
CA SER A 148 -19.90 11.87 -11.33
C SER A 148 -18.54 12.09 -11.98
N HIS A 149 -17.78 11.01 -12.20
CA HIS A 149 -16.40 11.02 -12.68
C HIS A 149 -15.46 11.87 -11.80
N CYS A 150 -15.61 11.73 -10.48
CA CYS A 150 -14.83 12.47 -9.49
C CYS A 150 -13.87 11.55 -8.72
N LEU A 151 -12.66 12.03 -8.48
CA LEU A 151 -11.76 11.48 -7.47
C LEU A 151 -12.01 12.20 -6.15
N TRP A 152 -12.30 11.44 -5.10
CA TRP A 152 -12.52 11.95 -3.75
C TRP A 152 -11.25 11.80 -2.92
N PHE A 153 -10.95 12.86 -2.16
CA PHE A 153 -9.83 12.94 -1.25
C PHE A 153 -10.28 13.49 0.10
N ILE A 154 -9.62 13.07 1.17
CA ILE A 154 -9.73 13.71 2.49
C ILE A 154 -8.55 14.66 2.68
N VAL A 155 -8.84 15.92 2.99
CA VAL A 155 -7.87 16.99 3.27
C VAL A 155 -8.30 17.67 4.57
N ASP A 156 -7.48 17.56 5.62
CA ASP A 156 -7.82 18.02 6.99
C ASP A 156 -9.23 17.61 7.43
N ASP A 157 -9.52 16.31 7.35
CA ASP A 157 -10.81 15.70 7.71
C ASP A 157 -12.02 16.21 6.90
N GLN A 158 -11.79 16.97 5.83
CA GLN A 158 -12.83 17.44 4.91
C GLN A 158 -12.76 16.69 3.58
N PRO A 159 -13.90 16.20 3.05
CA PRO A 159 -13.95 15.60 1.74
C PRO A 159 -13.81 16.67 0.65
N MET A 160 -12.93 16.43 -0.31
CA MET A 160 -12.71 17.27 -1.50
C MET A 160 -12.74 16.41 -2.76
N ALA A 161 -13.48 16.86 -3.77
CA ALA A 161 -13.61 16.17 -5.05
C ALA A 161 -12.83 16.87 -6.16
N ILE A 162 -12.20 16.10 -7.04
CA ILE A 162 -11.64 16.56 -8.30
C ILE A 162 -12.36 15.87 -9.45
N ARG A 163 -13.10 16.65 -10.23
CA ARG A 163 -13.76 16.14 -11.44
C ARG A 163 -12.74 15.87 -12.54
N LEU A 164 -12.81 14.69 -13.13
CA LEU A 164 -11.97 14.32 -14.27
C LEU A 164 -12.50 14.93 -15.57
N LYS A 165 -11.58 15.30 -16.46
CA LYS A 165 -11.91 15.68 -17.85
C LYS A 165 -12.24 14.43 -18.67
N ASN A 166 -12.98 14.58 -19.76
CA ASN A 166 -13.34 13.45 -20.64
C ASN A 166 -12.14 12.59 -21.06
N THR A 167 -11.01 13.21 -21.40
CA THR A 167 -9.77 12.48 -21.75
C THR A 167 -9.24 11.65 -20.58
N GLU A 168 -9.34 12.15 -19.36
CA GLU A 168 -8.84 11.52 -18.13
C GLU A 168 -9.75 10.37 -17.67
N ILE A 169 -11.05 10.41 -17.99
CA ILE A 169 -12.01 9.33 -17.69
C ILE A 169 -11.64 8.05 -18.46
N TYR A 170 -11.13 8.17 -19.69
CA TYR A 170 -10.65 6.99 -20.41
C TYR A 170 -9.34 6.45 -19.85
N ASP A 171 -8.50 7.31 -19.28
CA ASP A 171 -7.19 6.94 -18.78
C ASP A 171 -7.23 6.41 -17.35
N ILE A 172 -8.22 6.81 -16.53
CA ILE A 172 -8.32 6.40 -15.13
C ILE A 172 -8.59 4.90 -14.98
N VAL A 173 -9.27 4.28 -15.94
CA VAL A 173 -9.59 2.84 -15.94
C VAL A 173 -8.63 2.00 -16.79
N LYS A 174 -7.67 2.62 -17.49
CA LYS A 174 -6.61 1.89 -18.20
C LYS A 174 -5.50 1.53 -17.22
N LYS A 175 -5.25 0.22 -17.07
CA LYS A 175 -4.09 -0.29 -16.34
C LYS A 175 -2.80 0.19 -17.05
N CYS A 176 -1.88 0.75 -16.28
CA CYS A 176 -0.52 1.07 -16.75
C CYS A 176 0.27 -0.21 -17.01
#